data_AF-A0A5D3J2S0-F1
#
_entry.id   AF-A0A5D3J2S0-F1
#
_cell.length_a   1.000
_cell.length_b   1.000
_cell.length_c   1.000
_cell.angle_alpha   90.00
_cell.angle_beta   90.00
_cell.angle_gamma   90.00
#
_symmetry.space_group_name_H-M   'P 1'
#
loop_
_entity.id
_entity.type
_entity.pdbx_description
1 polymer ?
#
loop_
_entity_poly.entity_id
_entity_poly.type
_entity_poly.pdbx_seq_one_letter_code
_entity_poly.pdbx_strand_id
1 'polypeptide(L)'
;MNKAGLPPQPAEQPPAPPVQAPETTQAAPPSASTVAAPQASSQTDPAPAATPGSDELPPPSPLYSAAQKQVAPLTPDEVRQLRGQKENINRALASPAMTVVPRISAQTVNLSPGSSLPLVRTAVNHPSNLSFTDATGAPWPVAGKPTNPMTKDFDVYYIPDSPIVT
;
A
#
# COMPACT_ATOMS: atom_id res chain seq x y z
N MET A 1 33.98 57.67 -7.32
CA MET A 1 33.76 56.69 -8.41
C MET A 1 32.71 55.68 -7.96
N ASN A 2 31.76 55.39 -8.83
CA ASN A 2 30.54 54.63 -8.55
C ASN A 2 30.68 53.12 -8.84
N LYS A 3 30.03 52.32 -7.98
CA LYS A 3 29.23 51.11 -8.24
C LYS A 3 29.86 49.73 -8.54
N ALA A 4 29.15 48.72 -7.98
CA ALA A 4 29.07 47.27 -8.24
C ALA A 4 30.02 46.38 -7.41
N GLY A 5 29.57 45.32 -6.70
CA GLY A 5 28.27 44.65 -6.69
C GLY A 5 28.02 43.80 -5.43
N LEU A 6 26.74 43.66 -5.10
CA LEU A 6 26.17 42.84 -4.03
C LEU A 6 26.23 41.34 -4.38
N PRO A 7 26.23 40.42 -3.39
CA PRO A 7 26.02 38.99 -3.63
C PRO A 7 24.57 38.71 -4.10
N PRO A 8 24.34 37.69 -4.94
CA PRO A 8 23.00 37.35 -5.42
C PRO A 8 22.13 36.75 -4.31
N GLN A 9 20.93 37.32 -4.19
CA GLN A 9 19.84 36.91 -3.28
C GLN A 9 19.10 35.69 -3.86
N PRO A 10 18.56 34.76 -3.04
CA PRO A 10 17.81 33.61 -3.54
C PRO A 10 16.49 34.06 -4.17
N ALA A 11 16.15 33.45 -5.32
CA ALA A 11 14.90 33.72 -6.03
C ALA A 11 13.68 33.29 -5.19
N GLU A 12 12.76 34.23 -4.97
CA GLU A 12 11.43 33.99 -4.41
C GLU A 12 10.59 33.11 -5.35
N GLN A 13 9.93 32.12 -4.76
CA GLN A 13 9.04 31.17 -5.41
C GLN A 13 7.61 31.73 -5.39
N PRO A 14 6.90 31.88 -6.52
CA PRO A 14 5.53 32.38 -6.52
C PRO A 14 4.53 31.36 -5.93
N PRO A 15 3.46 31.81 -5.25
CA PRO A 15 2.50 30.92 -4.60
C PRO A 15 1.60 30.21 -5.62
N ALA A 16 1.42 28.89 -5.45
CA ALA A 16 0.50 28.09 -6.24
C ALA A 16 -0.96 28.26 -5.77
N PRO A 17 -1.95 28.34 -6.70
CA PRO A 17 -3.37 28.44 -6.37
C PRO A 17 -3.95 27.11 -5.82
N PRO A 18 -5.04 27.15 -5.04
CA PRO A 18 -5.62 25.97 -4.40
C PRO A 18 -6.33 25.07 -5.42
N VAL A 19 -6.01 23.77 -5.41
CA VAL A 19 -6.70 22.78 -6.23
C VAL A 19 -7.90 22.24 -5.45
N GLN A 20 -9.11 22.52 -5.93
CA GLN A 20 -10.39 22.06 -5.40
C GLN A 20 -10.63 20.58 -5.73
N ALA A 21 -11.23 19.85 -4.79
CA ALA A 21 -11.67 18.46 -4.96
C ALA A 21 -12.96 18.40 -5.80
N PRO A 22 -13.13 17.43 -6.72
CA PRO A 22 -14.41 17.24 -7.38
C PRO A 22 -15.38 16.43 -6.50
N GLU A 23 -16.55 17.02 -6.30
CA GLU A 23 -17.73 16.50 -5.62
C GLU A 23 -18.34 15.30 -6.36
N THR A 24 -18.88 14.38 -5.58
CA THR A 24 -19.73 13.26 -5.99
C THR A 24 -21.02 13.76 -6.64
N THR A 25 -21.27 13.40 -7.91
CA THR A 25 -22.60 13.56 -8.54
C THR A 25 -23.23 12.20 -8.79
N GLN A 26 -24.27 11.93 -8.01
CA GLN A 26 -25.21 10.84 -8.10
C GLN A 26 -26.17 11.11 -9.28
N ALA A 27 -26.28 10.19 -10.23
CA ALA A 27 -27.24 10.28 -11.33
C ALA A 27 -28.27 9.15 -11.21
N ALA A 28 -29.51 9.54 -10.92
CA ALA A 28 -30.70 8.70 -11.01
C ALA A 28 -31.26 8.70 -12.45
N PRO A 29 -31.91 7.61 -12.92
CA PRO A 29 -32.46 7.55 -14.28
C PRO A 29 -33.85 8.22 -14.38
N PRO A 30 -34.19 8.88 -15.50
CA PRO A 30 -35.54 9.39 -15.74
C PRO A 30 -36.48 8.34 -16.34
N SER A 31 -37.75 8.45 -15.96
CA SER A 31 -38.87 7.61 -16.38
C SER A 31 -39.42 7.93 -17.77
N ALA A 32 -39.82 6.86 -18.46
CA ALA A 32 -40.98 6.65 -19.34
C ALA A 32 -41.49 7.77 -20.28
N SER A 33 -41.69 7.39 -21.55
CA SER A 33 -42.72 7.98 -22.40
C SER A 33 -43.54 6.87 -23.07
N THR A 34 -44.82 6.90 -22.78
CA THR A 34 -45.91 6.08 -23.31
C THR A 34 -46.32 6.55 -24.71
N VAL A 35 -46.55 5.62 -25.65
CA VAL A 35 -47.47 5.85 -26.78
C VAL A 35 -48.35 4.61 -26.95
N ALA A 36 -49.66 4.86 -27.03
CA ALA A 36 -50.72 3.86 -27.04
C ALA A 36 -51.12 3.40 -28.46
N ALA A 37 -51.67 2.17 -28.46
CA ALA A 37 -52.36 1.31 -29.44
C ALA A 37 -53.04 1.89 -30.71
N PRO A 38 -53.43 0.99 -31.64
CA PRO A 38 -54.85 0.60 -31.65
C PRO A 38 -55.14 -0.91 -31.71
N GLN A 39 -56.32 -1.24 -31.18
CA GLN A 39 -56.92 -2.54 -30.93
C GLN A 39 -57.39 -3.26 -32.20
N ALA A 40 -57.38 -4.59 -32.16
CA ALA A 40 -58.35 -5.45 -32.85
C ALA A 40 -58.85 -6.53 -31.88
N SER A 41 -60.16 -6.66 -31.79
CA SER A 41 -60.92 -7.44 -30.81
C SER A 41 -61.43 -8.77 -31.36
N SER A 42 -61.38 -9.83 -30.56
CA SER A 42 -62.29 -10.99 -30.64
C SER A 42 -62.22 -11.86 -29.36
N GLN A 43 -63.23 -11.69 -28.48
CA GLN A 43 -64.16 -12.73 -27.92
C GLN A 43 -63.69 -14.22 -27.96
N THR A 44 -63.75 -15.12 -26.95
CA THR A 44 -64.66 -15.36 -25.78
C THR A 44 -64.10 -16.46 -24.82
N ASP A 45 -64.33 -16.29 -23.50
CA ASP A 45 -64.40 -17.23 -22.33
C ASP A 45 -63.16 -17.94 -21.69
N PRO A 46 -63.20 -18.30 -20.37
CA PRO A 46 -62.18 -17.91 -19.40
C PRO A 46 -61.36 -19.08 -18.82
N ALA A 47 -60.09 -18.82 -18.51
CA ALA A 47 -59.29 -19.63 -17.58
C ALA A 47 -59.03 -18.80 -16.31
N PRO A 48 -59.16 -19.39 -15.09
CA PRO A 48 -59.08 -18.63 -13.85
C PRO A 48 -57.70 -18.00 -13.65
N ALA A 49 -57.73 -16.73 -13.26
CA ALA A 49 -56.58 -15.89 -12.99
C ALA A 49 -55.70 -16.45 -11.86
N ALA A 50 -54.39 -16.54 -12.12
CA ALA A 50 -53.37 -16.60 -11.09
C ALA A 50 -52.59 -15.28 -11.09
N THR A 51 -52.56 -14.67 -9.92
CA THR A 51 -51.98 -13.36 -9.55
C THR A 51 -50.52 -13.18 -10.01
N PRO A 52 -50.15 -12.02 -10.59
CA PRO A 52 -48.76 -11.65 -10.82
C PRO A 52 -48.15 -11.04 -9.54
N GLY A 53 -47.08 -11.61 -9.01
CA GLY A 53 -46.29 -10.93 -7.97
C GLY A 53 -45.60 -11.81 -6.93
N SER A 54 -44.62 -12.60 -7.35
CA SER A 54 -43.49 -13.07 -6.52
C SER A 54 -42.64 -14.00 -7.39
N ASP A 55 -41.82 -13.43 -8.26
CA ASP A 55 -40.77 -14.21 -8.95
C ASP A 55 -39.63 -14.46 -7.95
N GLU A 56 -39.95 -15.21 -6.90
CA GLU A 56 -38.97 -15.76 -5.99
C GLU A 56 -38.33 -16.93 -6.74
N LEU A 57 -37.08 -16.73 -7.17
CA LEU A 57 -36.34 -17.75 -7.91
C LEU A 57 -36.43 -19.07 -7.13
N PRO A 58 -36.89 -20.17 -7.75
CA PRO A 58 -37.08 -21.43 -7.03
C PRO A 58 -35.78 -21.84 -6.35
N PRO A 59 -35.83 -22.32 -5.09
CA PRO A 59 -34.63 -22.69 -4.36
C PRO A 59 -33.84 -23.75 -5.14
N PRO A 60 -32.49 -23.72 -5.09
CA PRO A 60 -31.67 -24.61 -5.87
C PRO A 60 -32.05 -26.07 -5.60
N SER A 61 -32.37 -26.81 -6.66
CA SER A 61 -32.79 -28.20 -6.52
C SER A 61 -31.62 -29.10 -6.06
N PRO A 62 -31.88 -30.18 -5.31
CA PRO A 62 -30.82 -31.11 -4.90
C PRO A 62 -30.02 -31.70 -6.08
N LEU A 63 -30.67 -31.88 -7.24
CA LEU A 63 -30.04 -32.34 -8.48
C LEU A 63 -29.04 -31.32 -9.05
N TYR A 64 -29.35 -30.03 -8.95
CA TYR A 64 -28.46 -28.96 -9.39
C TYR A 64 -27.15 -28.97 -8.57
N SER A 65 -27.24 -29.09 -7.25
CA SER A 65 -26.08 -29.16 -6.35
C SER A 65 -25.21 -30.41 -6.61
N ALA A 66 -25.84 -31.53 -6.98
CA ALA A 66 -25.13 -32.76 -7.36
C ALA A 66 -24.41 -32.62 -8.71
N ALA A 67 -25.10 -32.08 -9.73
CA ALA A 67 -24.51 -31.79 -11.04
C ALA A 67 -23.35 -30.77 -10.92
N GLN A 68 -23.48 -29.76 -10.07
CA GLN A 68 -22.44 -28.76 -9.82
C GLN A 68 -21.14 -29.40 -9.29
N LYS A 69 -21.24 -30.38 -8.38
CA LYS A 69 -20.08 -31.13 -7.86
C LYS A 69 -19.42 -32.05 -8.91
N GLN A 70 -20.17 -32.50 -9.92
CA GLN A 70 -19.63 -33.32 -11.00
C GLN A 70 -18.88 -32.49 -12.06
N VAL A 71 -19.31 -31.24 -12.28
CA VAL A 71 -18.77 -30.39 -13.35
C VAL A 71 -17.73 -29.39 -12.82
N ALA A 72 -17.79 -29.00 -11.54
CA ALA A 72 -16.80 -28.14 -10.91
C ALA A 72 -15.66 -28.98 -10.31
N PRO A 73 -14.45 -28.94 -10.88
CA PRO A 73 -13.30 -29.69 -10.33
C PRO A 73 -12.78 -29.14 -9.00
N LEU A 74 -13.26 -27.95 -8.58
CA LEU A 74 -12.89 -27.28 -7.35
C LEU A 74 -14.15 -26.90 -6.56
N THR A 75 -14.08 -27.11 -5.26
CA THR A 75 -15.09 -26.62 -4.31
C THR A 75 -15.05 -25.10 -4.19
N PRO A 76 -16.14 -24.45 -3.76
CA PRO A 76 -16.15 -23.00 -3.54
C PRO A 76 -15.09 -22.49 -2.57
N ASP A 77 -14.74 -23.30 -1.56
CA ASP A 77 -13.71 -22.96 -0.57
C ASP A 77 -12.31 -22.97 -1.20
N GLU A 78 -12.02 -23.96 -2.03
CA GLU A 78 -10.76 -24.03 -2.79
C GLU A 78 -10.60 -22.88 -3.77
N VAL A 79 -11.69 -22.45 -4.44
CA VAL A 79 -11.66 -21.27 -5.32
C VAL A 79 -11.38 -19.99 -4.54
N ARG A 80 -11.98 -19.83 -3.35
CA ARG A 80 -11.70 -18.70 -2.46
C ARG A 80 -10.25 -18.71 -1.99
N GLN A 81 -9.73 -19.87 -1.60
CA GLN A 81 -8.33 -20.04 -1.20
C GLN A 81 -7.36 -19.72 -2.35
N LEU A 82 -7.62 -20.23 -3.55
CA LEU A 82 -6.79 -19.97 -4.74
C LEU A 82 -6.81 -18.47 -5.10
N ARG A 83 -7.99 -17.84 -5.06
CA ARG A 83 -8.11 -16.40 -5.28
C ARG A 83 -7.32 -15.61 -4.23
N GLY A 84 -7.38 -16.02 -2.96
CA GLY A 84 -6.59 -15.43 -1.88
C GLY A 84 -5.09 -15.55 -2.12
N GLN A 85 -4.61 -16.73 -2.53
CA GLN A 85 -3.20 -16.94 -2.89
C GLN A 85 -2.78 -16.05 -4.06
N LYS A 86 -3.58 -16.00 -5.13
CA LYS A 86 -3.33 -15.14 -6.28
C LYS A 86 -3.27 -13.66 -5.89
N GLU A 87 -4.17 -13.21 -5.02
CA GLU A 87 -4.17 -11.84 -4.51
C GLU A 87 -2.94 -11.54 -3.65
N ASN A 88 -2.52 -12.47 -2.80
CA ASN A 88 -1.29 -12.33 -2.02
C ASN A 88 -0.05 -12.22 -2.92
N ILE A 89 0.04 -13.07 -3.95
CA ILE A 89 1.11 -13.00 -4.96
C ILE A 89 1.06 -11.66 -5.69
N ASN A 90 -0.11 -11.24 -6.17
CA ASN A 90 -0.29 -9.96 -6.86
C ASN A 90 0.12 -8.77 -5.97
N ARG A 91 -0.23 -8.80 -4.68
CA ARG A 91 0.16 -7.77 -3.72
C ARG A 91 1.66 -7.74 -3.48
N ALA A 92 2.29 -8.90 -3.36
CA ALA A 92 3.74 -9.00 -3.23
C ALA A 92 4.44 -8.43 -4.48
N LEU A 93 3.94 -8.72 -5.68
CA LEU A 93 4.48 -8.20 -6.94
C LEU A 93 4.22 -6.71 -7.15
N ALA A 94 3.06 -6.21 -6.69
CA ALA A 94 2.71 -4.79 -6.75
C ALA A 94 3.41 -3.95 -5.67
N SER A 95 4.09 -4.59 -4.72
CA SER A 95 4.88 -3.88 -3.71
C SER A 95 6.03 -3.15 -4.41
N PRO A 96 6.17 -1.82 -4.24
CA PRO A 96 7.20 -1.06 -4.92
C PRO A 96 8.59 -1.63 -4.61
N ALA A 97 9.39 -1.88 -5.65
CA ALA A 97 10.80 -2.17 -5.48
C ALA A 97 11.48 -0.92 -4.91
N MET A 98 11.83 -0.95 -3.62
CA MET A 98 12.59 0.12 -2.99
C MET A 98 13.96 0.19 -3.65
N THR A 99 14.22 1.23 -4.42
CA THR A 99 15.58 1.49 -4.93
C THR A 99 16.41 2.08 -3.80
N VAL A 100 17.41 1.34 -3.34
CA VAL A 100 18.32 1.76 -2.29
C VAL A 100 19.55 2.41 -2.92
N VAL A 101 19.86 3.64 -2.49
CA VAL A 101 21.10 4.34 -2.86
C VAL A 101 22.06 4.29 -1.66
N PRO A 102 23.18 3.57 -1.75
CA PRO A 102 24.19 3.56 -0.69
C PRO A 102 24.74 4.97 -0.46
N ARG A 103 24.85 5.37 0.81
CA ARG A 103 25.47 6.64 1.19
C ARG A 103 26.50 6.44 2.29
N ILE A 104 27.61 7.18 2.18
CA ILE A 104 28.61 7.30 3.24
C ILE A 104 28.33 8.60 3.98
N SER A 105 28.22 8.54 5.31
CA SER A 105 28.00 9.71 6.16
C SER A 105 28.94 9.69 7.35
N ALA A 106 29.52 10.84 7.67
CA ALA A 106 30.26 11.07 8.91
C ALA A 106 29.50 12.08 9.77
N GLN A 107 29.34 11.77 11.06
CA GLN A 107 28.67 12.64 12.02
C GLN A 107 29.51 12.74 13.28
N THR A 108 29.71 13.96 13.78
CA THR A 108 30.38 14.18 15.05
C THR A 108 29.41 13.90 16.19
N VAL A 109 29.82 13.07 17.14
CA VAL A 109 29.02 12.73 18.33
C VAL A 109 29.54 13.51 19.52
N ASN A 110 28.64 14.16 20.25
CA ASN A 110 28.95 14.77 21.54
C ASN A 110 28.52 13.81 22.66
N LEU A 111 29.47 13.47 23.52
CA LEU A 111 29.31 12.51 24.63
C LEU A 111 29.06 13.19 25.98
N SER A 112 28.84 14.50 25.98
CA SER A 112 28.39 15.22 27.17
C SER A 112 27.05 14.65 27.64
N PRO A 113 26.82 14.53 28.97
CA PRO A 113 25.53 14.09 29.49
C PRO A 113 24.38 14.93 28.95
N GLY A 114 23.33 14.29 28.44
CA GLY A 114 22.17 14.98 27.86
C GLY A 114 22.33 15.45 26.41
N SER A 115 23.47 15.17 25.77
CA SER A 115 23.66 15.42 24.33
C SER A 115 22.77 14.50 23.48
N SER A 116 22.29 15.00 22.35
CA SER A 116 21.47 14.24 21.40
C SER A 116 22.32 13.22 20.64
N LEU A 117 21.82 11.99 20.51
CA LEU A 117 22.46 10.96 19.71
C LEU A 117 22.14 11.11 18.21
N PRO A 118 23.09 10.86 17.30
CA PRO A 118 22.84 10.89 15.87
C PRO A 118 21.92 9.74 15.43
N LEU A 119 21.12 9.98 14.39
CA LEU A 119 20.31 8.95 13.74
C LEU A 119 21.03 8.44 12.49
N VAL A 120 21.28 7.14 12.44
CA VAL A 120 21.75 6.43 11.24
C VAL A 120 20.57 5.67 10.63
N ARG A 121 20.37 5.81 9.32
CA ARG A 121 19.34 5.09 8.57
C ARG A 121 20.01 4.03 7.71
N THR A 122 19.59 2.79 7.86
CA THR A 122 20.03 1.67 7.03
C THR A 122 18.86 1.19 6.16
N ALA A 123 19.17 0.51 5.07
CA ALA A 123 18.14 -0.07 4.21
C ALA A 123 17.94 -1.55 4.55
N VAL A 124 16.69 -2.01 4.47
CA VAL A 124 16.34 -3.41 4.73
C VAL A 124 17.11 -4.30 3.75
N ASN A 125 17.68 -5.41 4.26
CA ASN A 125 18.49 -6.36 3.49
C ASN A 125 19.77 -5.76 2.86
N HIS A 126 20.26 -4.62 3.33
CA HIS A 126 21.51 -4.02 2.85
C HIS A 126 22.48 -3.84 4.03
N PRO A 127 23.68 -4.47 3.97
CA PRO A 127 24.66 -4.32 5.04
C PRO A 127 25.14 -2.87 5.14
N SER A 128 25.28 -2.36 6.36
CA SER A 128 25.80 -1.03 6.64
C SER A 128 26.93 -1.16 7.65
N ASN A 129 27.98 -0.36 7.53
CA ASN A 129 29.11 -0.41 8.44
C ASN A 129 29.26 0.95 9.13
N LEU A 130 29.41 0.90 10.45
CA LEU A 130 29.69 2.07 11.28
C LEU A 130 31.12 1.96 11.81
N SER A 131 31.89 3.03 11.66
CA SER A 131 33.25 3.13 12.22
C SER A 131 33.34 4.32 13.17
N PHE A 132 33.91 4.08 14.35
CA PHE A 132 34.10 5.08 15.38
C PHE A 132 35.55 5.55 15.41
N THR A 133 35.74 6.87 15.44
CA THR A 133 37.04 7.52 15.59
C THR A 133 36.95 8.56 16.69
N ASP A 134 38.06 8.76 17.40
CA ASP A 134 38.14 9.81 18.42
C ASP A 134 38.48 11.18 17.79
N ALA A 135 38.58 12.21 18.62
CA ALA A 135 38.91 13.57 18.16
C ALA A 135 40.33 13.69 17.55
N THR A 136 41.20 12.71 17.75
CA THR A 136 42.56 12.66 17.18
C THR A 136 42.59 11.93 15.83
N GLY A 137 41.49 11.28 15.45
CA GLY A 137 41.42 10.42 14.27
C GLY A 137 41.89 8.98 14.52
N ALA A 138 42.23 8.63 15.78
CA ALA A 138 42.52 7.26 16.14
C ALA A 138 41.23 6.43 16.15
N PRO A 139 41.31 5.13 15.78
CA PRO A 139 40.15 4.26 15.88
C PRO A 139 39.70 4.12 17.33
N TRP A 140 38.41 4.31 17.59
CA TRP A 140 37.84 4.17 18.94
C TRP A 140 37.26 2.76 19.11
N PRO A 141 37.89 1.86 19.90
CA PRO A 141 37.39 0.52 20.11
C PRO A 141 36.07 0.51 20.89
N VAL A 142 35.12 -0.32 20.44
CA VAL A 142 33.85 -0.52 21.14
C VAL A 142 34.07 -1.55 22.26
N ALA A 143 34.03 -1.10 23.51
CA ALA A 143 34.37 -1.91 24.69
C ALA A 143 33.34 -3.00 25.07
N GLY A 144 32.17 -3.00 24.44
CA GLY A 144 31.08 -3.91 24.81
C GLY A 144 30.11 -4.18 23.68
N LYS A 145 29.30 -5.22 23.87
CA LYS A 145 28.26 -5.61 22.92
C LYS A 145 27.27 -4.45 22.70
N PRO A 146 27.01 -4.04 21.44
CA PRO A 146 25.94 -3.10 21.14
C PRO A 146 24.58 -3.62 21.65
N THR A 147 23.80 -2.74 22.27
CA THR A 147 22.45 -3.08 22.69
C THR A 147 21.52 -2.99 21.49
N ASN A 148 20.87 -4.10 21.14
CA ASN A 148 19.86 -4.15 20.08
C ASN A 148 18.50 -4.50 20.69
N PRO A 149 17.59 -3.51 20.87
CA PRO A 149 16.25 -3.76 21.37
C PRO A 149 15.31 -4.36 20.31
N MET A 150 15.65 -4.32 19.02
CA MET A 150 14.79 -4.76 17.91
C MET A 150 15.45 -5.89 17.11
N THR A 151 15.64 -7.03 17.78
CA THR A 151 16.33 -8.22 17.22
C THR A 151 15.60 -8.90 16.07
N LYS A 152 14.33 -8.58 15.81
CA LYS A 152 13.57 -9.11 14.68
C LYS A 152 13.89 -8.38 13.37
N ASP A 153 14.22 -7.08 13.45
CA ASP A 153 14.35 -6.22 12.27
C ASP A 153 15.81 -5.86 11.98
N PHE A 154 16.69 -5.94 12.98
CA PHE A 154 18.11 -5.66 12.86
C PHE A 154 18.94 -6.82 13.39
N ASP A 155 19.87 -7.28 12.56
CA ASP A 155 20.99 -8.11 12.99
C ASP A 155 22.20 -7.19 13.21
N VAL A 156 22.80 -7.26 14.39
CA VAL A 156 23.96 -6.43 14.75
C VAL A 156 25.14 -7.31 15.10
N TYR A 157 26.21 -7.14 14.34
CA TYR A 157 27.49 -7.79 14.49
C TYR A 157 28.53 -6.78 14.98
N TYR A 158 29.36 -7.22 15.89
CA TYR A 158 30.47 -6.41 16.38
C TYR A 158 31.67 -7.30 16.62
N ILE A 159 32.85 -6.71 16.50
CA ILE A 159 34.10 -7.36 16.87
C ILE A 159 34.53 -6.69 18.18
N PRO A 160 34.75 -7.45 19.27
CA PRO A 160 35.28 -6.90 20.51
C PRO A 160 36.58 -6.12 20.26
N ASP A 161 36.74 -4.98 20.92
CA ASP A 161 37.91 -4.08 20.80
C ASP A 161 38.18 -3.57 19.38
N SER A 162 37.20 -3.67 18.47
CA SER A 162 37.24 -3.10 17.13
C SER A 162 36.46 -1.78 17.07
N PRO A 163 36.87 -0.83 16.21
CA PRO A 163 36.12 0.39 15.96
C PRO A 163 34.92 0.18 15.02
N ILE A 164 34.61 -1.05 14.60
CA ILE A 164 33.61 -1.35 13.57
C ILE A 164 32.42 -2.12 14.15
N VAL A 165 31.22 -1.68 13.76
CA VAL A 165 29.94 -2.37 14.00
C VAL A 165 29.21 -2.50 12.67
N THR A 166 28.57 -3.65 12.44
CA THR A 166 27.84 -3.98 11.20
C THR A 166 26.41 -4.39 11.51
#